data_AF-A0A9D6NG74-F1
#
_entry.id   AF-A0A9D6NG74-F1
#
_cell.length_a   1.000
_cell.length_b   1.000
_cell.length_c   1.000
_cell.angle_alpha   90.00
_cell.angle_beta   90.00
_cell.angle_gamma   90.00
#
_symmetry.space_group_name_H-M   'P 1'
#
loop_
_entity.id
_entity.type
_entity.pdbx_description
1 polymer ?
#
loop_
_entity_poly.entity_id
_entity_poly.type
_entity_poly.pdbx_seq_one_letter_code
_entity_poly.pdbx_strand_id
1 'polypeptide(L)'
;MGPKSENRRFFKEMLEFVMDEHIHWRRDFHPSDRPIAGPAEQRSEAYQDALVRTEEALLELSARLKGSSVPAFSPRYLAHMLSDTLMAANLGYLATILYNPNNCSYEASSAATRMEIEVGRQLAELFGYEPSRAWGHITAGGTIANYEALWVARNLKSLPFAVREIHPEMVHGLSGWELANLPPQRALDLLQEVKLRGSLQEVRRMSVQHRGLAGGPELGRVLVPQSRHYSWAKAVDILGLGADRLVEVPVNERFRMDVRALERIIGDLAADSIPILAVVAVLGTTEAGAVDEVHRIVELRRELQRRGMSFYLHLDAAYGGYARAILRDEDGSVLPLERLTQVLARHGCLDPRAGWPDPDVYAAYSATGEADSITVDPHKLGYVPYAAGGVVMKDRRILDLISYFAAYVFEEGDIRAEDLGSFIMEGSKPGASAASVWMAHRVLPLDVTGYGKLIGNSIEGAQKLYLALRATPMLELDGQRYRLAALMRPDLNLVNYAFNAEGNTSLETMEALNRAVYERCSYRSGPVYLEDFITSKTILDRSVYGDAPRAFVERLGIPAAEWDRAGRVFVMRSCVMTPFLASHQSFEACWFTFLETMKRHLAEIGMRARSGGLSGAPLG
;
A
#
# COMPACT_ATOMS: atom_id res chain seq x y z
N MET A 1 9.96 9.68 -15.81
CA MET A 1 10.65 10.33 -16.96
C MET A 1 10.52 11.86 -16.94
N GLY A 2 9.53 12.38 -16.21
CA GLY A 2 9.19 13.79 -16.19
C GLY A 2 7.87 14.04 -16.94
N PRO A 3 7.04 14.99 -16.50
CA PRO A 3 5.72 15.24 -17.07
C PRO A 3 5.68 15.57 -18.56
N LYS A 4 6.78 16.08 -19.11
CA LYS A 4 6.93 16.44 -20.54
C LYS A 4 8.06 15.66 -21.20
N SER A 5 8.44 14.52 -20.61
CA SER A 5 9.55 13.69 -21.10
C SER A 5 10.86 14.48 -21.21
N GLU A 6 11.11 15.33 -20.21
CA GLU A 6 12.29 16.19 -20.10
C GLU A 6 13.57 15.36 -20.08
N ASN A 7 13.53 14.18 -19.45
CA ASN A 7 14.66 13.27 -19.32
C ASN A 7 14.70 12.15 -20.38
N ARG A 8 13.93 12.29 -21.49
CA ARG A 8 13.82 11.25 -22.53
C ARG A 8 15.16 10.83 -23.13
N ARG A 9 16.11 11.77 -23.26
CA ARG A 9 17.42 11.50 -23.86
C ARG A 9 18.17 10.48 -23.00
N PHE A 10 18.34 10.78 -21.72
CA PHE A 10 18.99 9.89 -20.77
C PHE A 10 18.30 8.52 -20.69
N PHE A 11 16.96 8.51 -20.62
CA PHE A 11 16.23 7.24 -20.55
C PHE A 11 16.44 6.36 -21.78
N LYS A 12 16.44 6.95 -22.99
CA LYS A 12 16.74 6.23 -24.23
C LYS A 12 18.17 5.70 -24.26
N GLU A 13 19.15 6.54 -23.92
CA GLU A 13 20.57 6.15 -23.90
C GLU A 13 20.81 4.98 -22.93
N MET A 14 20.18 5.00 -21.75
CA MET A 14 20.28 3.89 -20.80
C MET A 14 19.54 2.63 -21.25
N LEU A 15 18.42 2.77 -21.95
CA LEU A 15 17.69 1.64 -22.51
C LEU A 15 18.50 0.95 -23.61
N GLU A 16 19.10 1.73 -24.52
CA GLU A 16 20.01 1.22 -25.56
C GLU A 16 21.21 0.51 -24.91
N PHE A 17 21.82 1.11 -23.89
CA PHE A 17 22.91 0.49 -23.14
C PHE A 17 22.55 -0.88 -22.56
N VAL A 18 21.42 -1.01 -21.83
CA VAL A 18 21.06 -2.32 -21.24
C VAL A 18 20.66 -3.36 -22.29
N MET A 19 20.13 -2.93 -23.44
CA MET A 19 19.85 -3.83 -24.56
C MET A 19 21.15 -4.33 -25.20
N ASP A 20 22.12 -3.45 -25.44
CA ASP A 20 23.42 -3.80 -26.00
C ASP A 20 24.20 -4.75 -25.08
N GLU A 21 24.20 -4.50 -23.77
CA GLU A 21 24.82 -5.40 -22.78
C GLU A 21 24.24 -6.82 -22.85
N HIS A 22 22.92 -6.94 -22.97
CA HIS A 22 22.27 -8.25 -23.11
C HIS A 22 22.56 -8.92 -24.46
N ILE A 23 22.60 -8.15 -25.55
CA ILE A 23 22.96 -8.64 -26.89
C ILE A 23 24.40 -9.18 -26.87
N HIS A 24 25.34 -8.43 -26.30
CA HIS A 24 26.73 -8.85 -26.16
C HIS A 24 26.85 -10.12 -25.31
N TRP A 25 26.16 -10.17 -24.17
CA TRP A 25 26.15 -11.37 -23.33
C TRP A 25 25.65 -12.61 -24.09
N ARG A 26 24.52 -12.51 -24.81
CA ARG A 26 23.99 -13.64 -25.60
C ARG A 26 24.95 -14.10 -26.70
N ARG A 27 25.60 -13.16 -27.39
CA ARG A 27 26.55 -13.47 -28.46
C ARG A 27 27.81 -14.15 -27.93
N ASP A 28 28.29 -13.72 -26.77
CA ASP A 28 29.63 -14.04 -26.28
C ASP A 28 29.63 -15.11 -25.16
N PHE A 29 28.47 -15.57 -24.68
CA PHE A 29 28.36 -16.60 -23.62
C PHE A 29 28.96 -17.96 -24.06
N HIS A 30 28.73 -18.34 -25.31
CA HIS A 30 29.38 -19.49 -25.96
C HIS A 30 29.90 -19.09 -27.35
N PRO A 31 31.11 -18.50 -27.44
CA PRO A 31 31.62 -17.89 -28.68
C PRO A 31 31.79 -18.86 -29.86
N SER A 32 31.86 -20.16 -29.59
CA SER A 32 31.98 -21.21 -30.61
C SER A 32 30.66 -21.53 -31.31
N ASP A 33 29.52 -21.14 -30.74
CA ASP A 33 28.21 -21.49 -31.25
C ASP A 33 27.92 -20.71 -32.53
N ARG A 34 27.44 -21.42 -33.55
CA ARG A 34 27.05 -20.79 -34.82
C ARG A 34 25.67 -20.13 -34.65
N PRO A 35 25.41 -18.99 -35.32
CA PRO A 35 24.07 -18.40 -35.33
C PRO A 35 23.03 -19.39 -35.85
N ILE A 36 22.02 -19.70 -35.03
CA ILE A 36 20.91 -20.60 -35.39
C ILE A 36 19.99 -19.92 -36.41
N ALA A 37 19.63 -18.65 -36.15
CA ALA A 37 18.87 -17.81 -37.08
C ALA A 37 19.81 -17.05 -38.02
N GLY A 38 20.37 -17.77 -39.01
CA GLY A 38 21.36 -17.22 -39.94
C GLY A 38 20.78 -16.29 -41.02
N PRO A 39 21.63 -15.69 -41.88
CA PRO A 39 21.22 -14.71 -42.89
C PRO A 39 20.23 -15.23 -43.95
N ALA A 40 20.18 -16.55 -44.20
CA ALA A 40 19.22 -17.14 -45.13
C ALA A 40 17.80 -17.10 -44.54
N GLU A 41 17.64 -17.51 -43.27
CA GLU A 41 16.36 -17.45 -42.57
C GLU A 41 15.89 -16.00 -42.41
N GLN A 42 16.80 -15.10 -42.02
CA GLN A 42 16.47 -13.68 -41.88
C GLN A 42 16.01 -13.04 -43.20
N ARG A 43 16.36 -13.59 -44.36
CA ARG A 43 15.92 -13.12 -45.67
C ARG A 43 14.68 -13.85 -46.21
N SER A 44 14.17 -14.84 -45.48
CA SER A 44 12.95 -15.55 -45.88
C SER A 44 11.76 -14.61 -45.83
N GLU A 45 10.80 -14.80 -46.74
CA GLU A 45 9.57 -14.02 -46.80
C GLU A 45 8.80 -14.13 -45.47
N ALA A 46 8.67 -15.36 -44.94
CA ALA A 46 8.00 -15.60 -43.67
C ALA A 46 8.62 -14.85 -42.49
N TYR A 47 9.96 -14.73 -42.44
CA TYR A 47 10.66 -13.98 -41.41
C TYR A 47 10.44 -12.47 -41.54
N GLN A 48 10.58 -11.92 -42.76
CA GLN A 48 10.34 -10.49 -43.02
C GLN A 48 8.90 -10.11 -42.72
N ASP A 49 7.94 -10.94 -43.13
CA ASP A 49 6.52 -10.73 -42.82
C ASP A 49 6.24 -10.75 -41.32
N ALA A 50 6.92 -11.61 -40.55
CA ALA A 50 6.79 -11.62 -39.10
C ALA A 50 7.32 -10.33 -38.45
N LEU A 51 8.41 -9.75 -38.96
CA LEU A 51 8.93 -8.46 -38.49
C LEU A 51 7.94 -7.32 -38.78
N VAL A 52 7.40 -7.26 -40.00
CA VAL A 52 6.39 -6.25 -40.39
C VAL A 52 5.14 -6.37 -39.51
N ARG A 53 4.59 -7.58 -39.33
CA ARG A 53 3.43 -7.80 -38.44
C ARG A 53 3.72 -7.39 -36.99
N THR A 54 4.96 -7.58 -36.52
CA THR A 54 5.36 -7.16 -35.18
C THR A 54 5.35 -5.64 -35.05
N GLU A 55 5.89 -4.92 -36.04
CA GLU A 55 5.88 -3.46 -36.07
C GLU A 55 4.44 -2.91 -36.11
N GLU A 56 3.58 -3.46 -36.98
CA GLU A 56 2.16 -3.07 -37.07
C GLU A 56 1.44 -3.28 -35.73
N ALA A 57 1.62 -4.44 -35.09
CA ALA A 57 1.03 -4.75 -33.80
C ALA A 57 1.53 -3.82 -32.68
N LEU A 58 2.81 -3.44 -32.70
CA LEU A 58 3.38 -2.48 -31.74
C LEU A 58 2.83 -1.05 -31.96
N LEU A 59 2.65 -0.63 -33.21
CA LEU A 59 2.02 0.65 -33.54
C LEU A 59 0.56 0.67 -33.07
N GLU A 60 -0.18 -0.40 -33.29
CA GLU A 60 -1.56 -0.55 -32.82
C GLU A 60 -1.64 -0.50 -31.28
N LEU A 61 -0.80 -1.28 -30.59
CA LEU A 61 -0.72 -1.27 -29.12
C LEU A 61 -0.43 0.15 -28.61
N SER A 62 0.55 0.83 -29.19
CA SER A 62 0.92 2.20 -28.83
C SER A 62 -0.24 3.17 -29.05
N ALA A 63 -0.97 3.07 -30.16
CA ALA A 63 -2.13 3.90 -30.45
C ALA A 63 -3.24 3.70 -29.42
N ARG A 64 -3.58 2.44 -29.11
CA ARG A 64 -4.60 2.09 -28.11
C ARG A 64 -4.26 2.62 -26.71
N LEU A 65 -3.00 2.46 -26.29
CA LEU A 65 -2.53 2.98 -25.01
C LEU A 65 -2.62 4.51 -24.94
N LYS A 66 -2.13 5.22 -25.97
CA LYS A 66 -2.20 6.70 -26.00
C LYS A 66 -3.63 7.23 -26.00
N GLY A 67 -4.56 6.54 -26.65
CA GLY A 67 -5.94 6.99 -26.79
C GLY A 67 -6.82 6.80 -25.53
N SER A 68 -6.43 5.92 -24.60
CA SER A 68 -7.28 5.51 -23.47
C SER A 68 -6.59 5.52 -22.10
N SER A 69 -5.27 5.67 -22.04
CA SER A 69 -4.54 5.68 -20.78
C SER A 69 -4.71 6.99 -20.03
N VAL A 70 -4.75 6.88 -18.71
CA VAL A 70 -4.72 8.02 -17.80
C VAL A 70 -3.30 8.61 -17.76
N PRO A 71 -3.11 9.94 -17.91
CA PRO A 71 -1.81 10.59 -17.93
C PRO A 71 -1.30 10.81 -16.49
N ALA A 72 -1.03 9.72 -15.77
CA ALA A 72 -0.53 9.76 -14.40
C ALA A 72 0.82 10.48 -14.25
N PHE A 73 1.51 10.75 -15.37
CA PHE A 73 2.72 11.56 -15.42
C PHE A 73 2.46 13.07 -15.26
N SER A 74 1.24 13.53 -15.50
CA SER A 74 0.88 14.96 -15.43
C SER A 74 0.65 15.39 -13.98
N PRO A 75 1.22 16.51 -13.51
CA PRO A 75 0.90 17.10 -12.20
C PRO A 75 -0.56 17.54 -12.06
N ARG A 76 -1.31 17.62 -13.17
CA ARG A 76 -2.76 17.87 -13.16
C ARG A 76 -3.58 16.63 -12.77
N TYR A 77 -2.94 15.46 -12.73
CA TYR A 77 -3.54 14.22 -12.25
C TYR A 77 -3.31 14.06 -10.75
N LEU A 78 -4.34 14.32 -9.96
CA LEU A 78 -4.39 14.09 -8.52
C LEU A 78 -5.59 13.20 -8.19
N ALA A 79 -5.62 11.97 -8.72
CA ALA A 79 -6.76 11.07 -8.56
C ALA A 79 -6.42 9.81 -7.75
N HIS A 80 -6.03 8.72 -8.40
CA HIS A 80 -5.77 7.44 -7.73
C HIS A 80 -4.34 7.35 -7.19
N MET A 81 -4.04 6.27 -6.46
CA MET A 81 -2.69 5.92 -6.00
C MET A 81 -1.84 5.44 -7.19
N LEU A 82 -1.61 6.35 -8.12
CA LEU A 82 -0.95 6.13 -9.40
C LEU A 82 -0.20 7.41 -9.79
N SER A 83 1.05 7.28 -10.22
CA SER A 83 1.93 8.40 -10.59
C SER A 83 2.97 7.93 -11.62
N ASP A 84 3.72 8.87 -12.22
CA ASP A 84 4.97 8.56 -12.93
C ASP A 84 5.88 7.72 -12.02
N THR A 85 6.47 6.66 -12.56
CA THR A 85 7.37 5.75 -11.83
C THR A 85 8.82 6.20 -11.96
N LEU A 86 9.66 5.70 -11.05
CA LEU A 86 11.09 5.98 -11.06
C LEU A 86 11.73 5.43 -12.34
N MET A 87 12.53 6.25 -13.03
CA MET A 87 13.27 5.81 -14.21
C MET A 87 14.20 4.63 -13.87
N ALA A 88 14.82 4.66 -12.69
CA ALA A 88 15.66 3.56 -12.19
C ALA A 88 14.88 2.24 -12.08
N ALA A 89 13.66 2.28 -11.53
CA ALA A 89 12.80 1.11 -11.42
C ALA A 89 12.39 0.59 -12.82
N ASN A 90 12.01 1.49 -13.74
CA ASN A 90 11.65 1.13 -15.11
C ASN A 90 12.82 0.47 -15.86
N LEU A 91 14.02 1.05 -15.76
CA LEU A 91 15.22 0.50 -16.39
C LEU A 91 15.60 -0.85 -15.77
N GLY A 92 15.52 -1.01 -14.45
CA GLY A 92 15.74 -2.28 -13.77
C GLY A 92 14.80 -3.38 -14.24
N TYR A 93 13.52 -3.06 -14.40
CA TYR A 93 12.52 -3.99 -14.93
C TYR A 93 12.83 -4.38 -16.37
N LEU A 94 13.00 -3.38 -17.26
CA LEU A 94 13.24 -3.58 -18.69
C LEU A 94 14.57 -4.32 -18.98
N ALA A 95 15.62 -4.06 -18.20
CA ALA A 95 16.88 -4.78 -18.32
C ALA A 95 16.73 -6.27 -17.96
N THR A 96 15.85 -6.58 -17.01
CA THR A 96 15.73 -7.93 -16.44
C THR A 96 14.74 -8.82 -17.20
N ILE A 97 13.73 -8.27 -17.88
CA ILE A 97 12.77 -9.08 -18.67
C ILE A 97 13.45 -9.90 -19.77
N LEU A 98 14.60 -9.43 -20.29
CA LEU A 98 15.33 -10.13 -21.35
C LEU A 98 16.04 -11.40 -20.86
N TYR A 99 16.26 -11.51 -19.55
CA TYR A 99 16.75 -12.70 -18.86
C TYR A 99 15.60 -13.60 -18.37
N ASN A 100 14.41 -13.04 -18.19
CA ASN A 100 13.19 -13.72 -17.72
C ASN A 100 13.40 -14.63 -16.48
N PRO A 101 14.06 -14.15 -15.41
CA PRO A 101 14.34 -14.99 -14.24
C PRO A 101 13.06 -15.30 -13.45
N ASN A 102 12.92 -16.55 -13.01
CA ASN A 102 11.85 -16.98 -12.11
C ASN A 102 12.38 -17.09 -10.68
N ASN A 103 12.02 -16.14 -9.81
CA ASN A 103 12.49 -16.06 -8.43
C ASN A 103 11.89 -17.12 -7.49
N CYS A 104 11.04 -18.02 -7.99
CA CYS A 104 10.55 -19.17 -7.20
C CYS A 104 11.67 -20.18 -6.90
N SER A 105 12.62 -20.37 -7.83
CA SER A 105 13.76 -21.28 -7.67
C SER A 105 15.08 -20.54 -7.88
N TYR A 106 16.05 -20.75 -7.00
CA TYR A 106 17.33 -20.07 -7.04
C TYR A 106 18.13 -20.38 -8.30
N GLU A 107 18.09 -21.62 -8.79
CA GLU A 107 18.85 -22.04 -9.99
C GLU A 107 18.38 -21.29 -11.25
N ALA A 108 17.09 -20.96 -11.33
CA ALA A 108 16.48 -20.27 -12.46
C ALA A 108 16.70 -18.74 -12.43
N SER A 109 17.27 -18.20 -11.34
CA SER A 109 17.23 -16.76 -11.07
C SER A 109 18.29 -16.24 -10.11
N SER A 110 19.44 -16.93 -9.96
CA SER A 110 20.42 -16.69 -8.90
C SER A 110 20.76 -15.21 -8.63
N ALA A 111 20.91 -14.38 -9.66
CA ALA A 111 21.13 -12.94 -9.53
C ALA A 111 19.89 -12.19 -9.00
N ALA A 112 18.73 -12.40 -9.62
CA ALA A 112 17.48 -11.73 -9.26
C ALA A 112 16.91 -12.19 -7.90
N THR A 113 17.14 -13.44 -7.50
CA THR A 113 16.81 -13.94 -6.17
C THR A 113 17.67 -13.27 -5.09
N ARG A 114 18.96 -13.05 -5.34
CA ARG A 114 19.82 -12.29 -4.40
C ARG A 114 19.38 -10.84 -4.25
N MET A 115 18.98 -10.19 -5.35
CA MET A 115 18.41 -8.85 -5.31
C MET A 115 17.14 -8.81 -4.45
N GLU A 116 16.28 -9.82 -4.57
CA GLU A 116 15.06 -9.90 -3.77
C GLU A 116 15.35 -10.08 -2.27
N ILE A 117 16.30 -10.95 -1.91
CA ILE A 117 16.71 -11.13 -0.51
C ILE A 117 17.27 -9.82 0.06
N GLU A 118 18.04 -9.07 -0.73
CA GLU A 118 18.53 -7.75 -0.34
C GLU A 118 17.37 -6.76 -0.15
N VAL A 119 16.41 -6.72 -1.06
CA VAL A 119 15.20 -5.89 -0.92
C VAL A 119 14.43 -6.25 0.34
N GLY A 120 14.26 -7.54 0.65
CA GLY A 120 13.63 -8.01 1.89
C GLY A 120 14.33 -7.48 3.14
N ARG A 121 15.67 -7.48 3.15
CA ARG A 121 16.48 -6.91 4.25
C ARG A 121 16.33 -5.39 4.34
N GLN A 122 16.40 -4.69 3.21
CA GLN A 122 16.21 -3.23 3.16
C GLN A 122 14.84 -2.82 3.70
N LEU A 123 13.78 -3.56 3.36
CA LEU A 123 12.44 -3.33 3.90
C LEU A 123 12.35 -3.66 5.40
N ALA A 124 13.04 -4.69 5.88
CA ALA A 124 13.15 -4.99 7.31
C ALA A 124 13.82 -3.83 8.09
N GLU A 125 14.93 -3.31 7.58
CA GLU A 125 15.60 -2.13 8.16
C GLU A 125 14.70 -0.90 8.16
N LEU A 126 13.98 -0.66 7.04
CA LEU A 126 13.03 0.45 6.92
C LEU A 126 11.99 0.44 8.03
N PHE A 127 11.57 -0.73 8.52
CA PHE A 127 10.59 -0.86 9.61
C PHE A 127 11.20 -1.02 11.01
N GLY A 128 12.53 -0.99 11.12
CA GLY A 128 13.24 -1.08 12.40
C GLY A 128 13.39 -2.52 12.91
N TYR A 129 13.30 -3.51 12.03
CA TYR A 129 13.64 -4.88 12.35
C TYR A 129 15.13 -5.15 12.15
N GLU A 130 15.66 -6.09 12.93
CA GLU A 130 17.02 -6.59 12.77
C GLU A 130 17.09 -7.49 11.52
N PRO A 131 17.82 -7.14 10.45
CA PRO A 131 17.74 -7.82 9.15
C PRO A 131 18.19 -9.27 9.17
N SER A 132 19.11 -9.61 10.09
CA SER A 132 19.56 -10.98 10.27
C SER A 132 18.46 -11.89 10.85
N ARG A 133 17.55 -11.30 11.64
CA ARG A 133 16.45 -11.99 12.33
C ARG A 133 15.12 -11.86 11.61
N ALA A 134 14.94 -10.84 10.78
CA ALA A 134 13.73 -10.62 10.00
C ALA A 134 13.75 -11.39 8.69
N TRP A 135 12.59 -11.45 8.03
CA TRP A 135 12.47 -11.95 6.67
C TRP A 135 11.43 -11.13 5.92
N GLY A 136 11.71 -10.82 4.66
CA GLY A 136 10.77 -10.14 3.79
C GLY A 136 11.02 -10.51 2.34
N HIS A 137 9.99 -10.33 1.52
CA HIS A 137 10.07 -10.61 0.08
C HIS A 137 9.03 -9.78 -0.69
N ILE A 138 9.16 -9.78 -2.01
CA ILE A 138 8.22 -9.13 -2.93
C ILE A 138 7.03 -10.06 -3.20
N THR A 139 5.83 -9.51 -3.21
CA THR A 139 4.59 -10.21 -3.58
C THR A 139 4.03 -9.64 -4.88
N ALA A 140 3.05 -10.30 -5.50
CA ALA A 140 2.30 -9.72 -6.62
C ALA A 140 1.56 -8.44 -6.25
N GLY A 141 1.37 -8.15 -4.96
CA GLY A 141 0.76 -6.91 -4.48
C GLY A 141 0.32 -7.00 -3.02
N GLY A 142 -0.02 -5.86 -2.43
CA GLY A 142 -0.41 -5.77 -1.01
C GLY A 142 -1.60 -6.60 -0.59
N THR A 143 -2.47 -7.01 -1.53
CA THR A 143 -3.53 -7.98 -1.25
C THR A 143 -2.95 -9.34 -0.89
N ILE A 144 -1.98 -9.84 -1.65
CA ILE A 144 -1.32 -11.12 -1.37
C ILE A 144 -0.46 -11.02 -0.11
N ALA A 145 0.24 -9.89 0.09
CA ALA A 145 0.98 -9.63 1.33
C ALA A 145 0.08 -9.70 2.58
N ASN A 146 -1.11 -9.10 2.53
CA ASN A 146 -2.10 -9.18 3.61
C ASN A 146 -2.62 -10.62 3.83
N TYR A 147 -2.83 -11.39 2.76
CA TYR A 147 -3.23 -12.79 2.86
C TYR A 147 -2.14 -13.63 3.53
N GLU A 148 -0.89 -13.41 3.13
CA GLU A 148 0.26 -14.10 3.69
C GLU A 148 0.45 -13.79 5.17
N ALA A 149 0.32 -12.51 5.56
CA ALA A 149 0.39 -12.11 6.96
C ALA A 149 -0.71 -12.78 7.82
N LEU A 150 -1.95 -12.86 7.33
CA LEU A 150 -3.02 -13.53 8.05
C LEU A 150 -2.85 -15.06 8.07
N TRP A 151 -2.32 -15.64 6.99
CA TRP A 151 -1.97 -17.06 6.94
C TRP A 151 -0.90 -17.42 7.98
N VAL A 152 0.14 -16.59 8.10
CA VAL A 152 1.15 -16.66 9.14
C VAL A 152 0.53 -16.58 10.53
N ALA A 153 -0.30 -15.55 10.80
CA ALA A 153 -0.95 -15.37 12.09
C ALA A 153 -1.81 -16.59 12.47
N ARG A 154 -2.59 -17.10 11.52
CA ARG A 154 -3.45 -18.28 11.68
C ARG A 154 -2.64 -19.52 12.07
N ASN A 155 -1.58 -19.81 11.32
CA ASN A 155 -0.75 -20.98 11.60
C ASN A 155 -0.04 -20.84 12.96
N LEU A 156 0.49 -19.65 13.26
CA LEU A 156 1.20 -19.38 14.52
C LEU A 156 0.27 -19.51 15.73
N LYS A 157 -0.97 -19.02 15.62
CA LYS A 157 -1.99 -19.15 16.68
C LYS A 157 -2.35 -20.61 16.99
N SER A 158 -2.32 -21.48 15.97
CA SER A 158 -2.61 -22.90 16.15
C SER A 158 -1.45 -23.71 16.74
N LEU A 159 -0.22 -23.19 16.62
CA LEU A 159 1.00 -23.92 16.95
C LEU A 159 1.01 -24.45 18.40
N PRO A 160 0.71 -23.66 19.45
CA PRO A 160 0.78 -24.17 20.81
C PRO A 160 -0.17 -25.35 21.08
N PHE A 161 -1.32 -25.40 20.40
CA PHE A 161 -2.24 -26.52 20.47
C PHE A 161 -1.68 -27.77 19.81
N ALA A 162 -1.06 -27.62 18.64
CA ALA A 162 -0.35 -28.71 17.98
C ALA A 162 0.83 -29.23 18.82
N VAL A 163 1.55 -28.34 19.50
CA VAL A 163 2.60 -28.71 20.47
C VAL A 163 2.01 -29.51 21.62
N ARG A 164 0.85 -29.10 22.18
CA ARG A 164 0.20 -29.85 23.26
C ARG A 164 -0.15 -31.29 22.87
N GLU A 165 -0.50 -31.55 21.61
CA GLU A 165 -0.84 -32.89 21.15
C GLU A 165 0.38 -33.81 21.06
N ILE A 166 1.56 -33.29 20.69
CA ILE A 166 2.77 -34.09 20.48
C ILE A 166 3.71 -34.08 21.71
N HIS A 167 3.87 -32.92 22.35
CA HIS A 167 4.75 -32.67 23.50
C HIS A 167 3.98 -31.92 24.62
N PRO A 168 3.03 -32.58 25.31
CA PRO A 168 2.21 -31.94 26.35
C PRO A 168 3.05 -31.38 27.50
N GLU A 169 4.25 -31.91 27.75
CA GLU A 169 5.17 -31.45 28.78
C GLU A 169 5.74 -30.05 28.49
N MET A 170 5.84 -29.64 27.22
CA MET A 170 6.36 -28.32 26.83
C MET A 170 5.40 -27.17 27.16
N VAL A 171 4.11 -27.51 27.33
CA VAL A 171 3.04 -26.56 27.62
C VAL A 171 2.22 -27.00 28.84
N HIS A 172 2.83 -27.80 29.71
CA HIS A 172 2.18 -28.36 30.89
C HIS A 172 1.67 -27.25 31.81
N GLY A 173 0.42 -27.40 32.26
CA GLY A 173 -0.23 -26.43 33.14
C GLY A 173 -0.91 -25.27 32.43
N LEU A 174 -0.75 -25.11 31.11
CA LEU A 174 -1.47 -24.09 30.34
C LEU A 174 -2.85 -24.58 29.91
N SER A 175 -3.88 -23.82 30.28
CA SER A 175 -5.24 -23.98 29.79
C SER A 175 -5.36 -23.68 28.30
N GLY A 176 -6.48 -24.06 27.68
CA GLY A 176 -6.77 -23.70 26.29
C GLY A 176 -6.78 -22.19 26.06
N TRP A 177 -7.25 -21.42 27.04
CA TRP A 177 -7.25 -19.95 27.00
C TRP A 177 -5.84 -19.38 27.03
N GLU A 178 -4.97 -19.88 27.91
CA GLU A 178 -3.58 -19.44 28.01
C GLU A 178 -2.78 -19.80 26.75
N LEU A 179 -3.02 -20.98 26.16
CA LEU A 179 -2.42 -21.36 24.88
C LEU A 179 -2.85 -20.44 23.74
N ALA A 180 -4.14 -20.11 23.67
CA ALA A 180 -4.65 -19.16 22.69
C ALA A 180 -4.04 -17.77 22.88
N ASN A 181 -3.62 -17.40 24.09
CA ASN A 181 -3.12 -16.07 24.41
C ASN A 181 -1.59 -15.99 24.54
N LEU A 182 -0.86 -17.03 24.16
CA LEU A 182 0.60 -16.97 24.13
C LEU A 182 1.08 -15.82 23.23
N PRO A 183 2.03 -14.99 23.69
CA PRO A 183 2.66 -13.99 22.86
C PRO A 183 3.28 -14.61 21.59
N PRO A 184 3.20 -13.96 20.41
CA PRO A 184 3.78 -14.48 19.17
C PRO A 184 5.24 -14.94 19.32
N GLN A 185 6.04 -14.15 20.05
CA GLN A 185 7.44 -14.49 20.34
C GLN A 185 7.59 -15.82 21.11
N ARG A 186 6.74 -16.07 22.11
CA ARG A 186 6.79 -17.32 22.88
C ARG A 186 6.32 -18.51 22.05
N ALA A 187 5.35 -18.33 21.16
CA ALA A 187 4.96 -19.36 20.20
C ALA A 187 6.12 -19.71 19.24
N LEU A 188 6.89 -18.73 18.78
CA LEU A 188 8.10 -18.97 17.98
C LEU A 188 9.23 -19.63 18.77
N ASP A 189 9.34 -19.36 20.07
CA ASP A 189 10.28 -20.08 20.93
C ASP A 189 9.89 -21.57 21.05
N LEU A 190 8.61 -21.88 21.22
CA LEU A 190 8.10 -23.26 21.17
C LEU A 190 8.40 -23.92 19.82
N LEU A 191 8.22 -23.21 18.70
CA LEU A 191 8.57 -23.72 17.36
C LEU A 191 10.04 -24.13 17.28
N GLN A 192 10.94 -23.29 17.80
CA GLN A 192 12.36 -23.55 17.82
C GLN A 192 12.71 -24.76 18.70
N GLU A 193 12.11 -24.87 19.88
CA GLU A 193 12.28 -26.01 20.78
C GLU A 193 11.81 -27.32 20.13
N VAL A 194 10.65 -27.31 19.45
CA VAL A 194 10.12 -28.44 18.67
C VAL A 194 11.06 -28.87 17.54
N LYS A 195 11.62 -27.89 16.82
CA LYS A 195 12.60 -28.13 15.75
C LYS A 195 13.88 -28.77 16.28
N LEU A 196 14.40 -28.28 17.42
CA LEU A 196 15.58 -28.86 18.06
C LEU A 196 15.35 -30.30 18.56
N ARG A 197 14.10 -30.66 18.88
CA ARG A 197 13.69 -32.03 19.22
C ARG A 197 13.50 -32.95 18.01
N GLY A 198 13.67 -32.45 16.79
CA GLY A 198 13.49 -33.23 15.56
C GLY A 198 12.04 -33.61 15.27
N SER A 199 11.07 -32.88 15.84
CA SER A 199 9.64 -33.23 15.80
C SER A 199 8.76 -32.20 15.08
N LEU A 200 9.39 -31.35 14.27
CA LEU A 200 8.74 -30.23 13.59
C LEU A 200 7.64 -30.71 12.64
N GLN A 201 7.89 -31.77 11.88
CA GLN A 201 6.92 -32.27 10.91
C GLN A 201 5.70 -32.88 11.59
N GLU A 202 5.90 -33.61 12.70
CA GLU A 202 4.83 -34.18 13.52
C GLU A 202 3.94 -33.06 14.06
N VAL A 203 4.52 -32.02 14.67
CA VAL A 203 3.77 -30.86 15.18
C VAL A 203 3.05 -30.14 14.05
N ARG A 204 3.71 -29.88 12.91
CA ARG A 204 3.09 -29.21 11.77
C ARG A 204 1.91 -29.99 11.20
N ARG A 205 1.97 -31.32 11.17
CA ARG A 205 0.83 -32.17 10.77
C ARG A 205 -0.38 -32.03 11.69
N MET A 206 -0.19 -31.66 12.96
CA MET A 206 -1.30 -31.42 13.89
C MET A 206 -1.84 -29.98 13.81
N SER A 207 -1.11 -29.06 13.17
CA SER A 207 -1.55 -27.67 12.99
C SER A 207 -2.67 -27.53 11.96
N VAL A 208 -3.31 -26.36 11.95
CA VAL A 208 -4.36 -26.02 10.97
C VAL A 208 -3.87 -26.01 9.52
N GLN A 209 -2.56 -25.94 9.30
CA GLN A 209 -1.97 -26.03 7.97
C GLN A 209 -2.28 -27.38 7.29
N HIS A 210 -2.31 -28.48 8.06
CA HIS A 210 -2.52 -29.84 7.52
C HIS A 210 -3.91 -30.38 7.82
N ARG A 211 -4.47 -30.09 9.00
CA ARG A 211 -5.81 -30.59 9.40
C ARG A 211 -6.97 -29.70 8.92
N GLY A 212 -6.67 -28.49 8.45
CA GLY A 212 -7.69 -27.47 8.22
C GLY A 212 -8.27 -26.93 9.53
N LEU A 213 -9.33 -26.13 9.42
CA LEU A 213 -9.96 -25.45 10.57
C LEU A 213 -11.06 -26.27 11.25
N ALA A 214 -11.64 -27.25 10.55
CA ALA A 214 -12.75 -28.05 11.07
C ALA A 214 -12.29 -28.92 12.26
N GLY A 215 -12.96 -28.79 13.41
CA GLY A 215 -12.59 -29.49 14.63
C GLY A 215 -11.28 -29.01 15.29
N GLY A 216 -10.68 -27.93 14.78
CA GLY A 216 -9.48 -27.30 15.34
C GLY A 216 -9.76 -26.39 16.53
N PRO A 217 -8.71 -25.83 17.16
CA PRO A 217 -8.85 -24.90 18.27
C PRO A 217 -9.53 -23.59 17.83
N GLU A 218 -10.21 -22.94 18.78
CA GLU A 218 -10.76 -21.60 18.61
C GLU A 218 -9.61 -20.57 18.47
N LEU A 219 -9.35 -20.13 17.23
CA LEU A 219 -8.23 -19.24 16.89
C LEU A 219 -8.50 -17.76 17.20
N GLY A 220 -9.76 -17.38 17.37
CA GLY A 220 -10.16 -16.03 17.76
C GLY A 220 -10.77 -15.17 16.67
N ARG A 221 -10.69 -13.84 16.88
CA ARG A 221 -11.17 -12.80 15.95
C ARG A 221 -10.03 -12.01 15.32
N VAL A 222 -10.24 -11.55 14.10
CA VAL A 222 -9.37 -10.59 13.40
C VAL A 222 -9.99 -9.21 13.55
N LEU A 223 -9.32 -8.34 14.29
CA LEU A 223 -9.76 -6.96 14.54
C LEU A 223 -9.11 -6.03 13.52
N VAL A 224 -9.94 -5.27 12.83
CA VAL A 224 -9.56 -4.39 11.71
C VAL A 224 -10.30 -3.06 11.85
N PRO A 225 -9.76 -1.92 11.40
CA PRO A 225 -10.53 -0.69 11.42
C PRO A 225 -11.72 -0.80 10.47
N GLN A 226 -12.83 -0.13 10.76
CA GLN A 226 -13.98 -0.07 9.84
C GLN A 226 -13.55 0.40 8.44
N SER A 227 -12.61 1.35 8.37
CA SER A 227 -12.02 1.92 7.15
C SER A 227 -10.98 1.02 6.44
N ARG A 228 -10.82 -0.25 6.84
CA ARG A 228 -9.87 -1.19 6.24
C ARG A 228 -10.05 -1.35 4.73
N HIS A 229 -8.99 -1.76 4.07
CA HIS A 229 -9.08 -2.22 2.68
C HIS A 229 -9.88 -3.53 2.58
N TYR A 230 -10.63 -3.69 1.49
CA TYR A 230 -11.50 -4.86 1.27
C TYR A 230 -10.74 -6.20 1.24
N SER A 231 -9.41 -6.19 1.06
CA SER A 231 -8.58 -7.41 1.10
C SER A 231 -8.78 -8.19 2.38
N TRP A 232 -9.03 -7.54 3.52
CA TRP A 232 -9.21 -8.24 4.80
C TRP A 232 -10.48 -9.11 4.84
N ALA A 233 -11.58 -8.66 4.23
CA ALA A 233 -12.79 -9.47 4.06
C ALA A 233 -12.53 -10.68 3.17
N LYS A 234 -11.77 -10.49 2.07
CA LYS A 234 -11.36 -11.60 1.20
C LYS A 234 -10.37 -12.54 1.89
N ALA A 235 -9.50 -12.04 2.75
CA ALA A 235 -8.49 -12.83 3.44
C ALA A 235 -9.13 -13.84 4.39
N VAL A 236 -10.11 -13.41 5.20
CA VAL A 236 -10.82 -14.32 6.12
C VAL A 236 -11.67 -15.35 5.38
N ASP A 237 -12.21 -14.98 4.21
CA ASP A 237 -12.94 -15.88 3.31
C ASP A 237 -11.99 -16.95 2.73
N ILE A 238 -10.97 -16.53 1.98
CA ILE A 238 -10.00 -17.40 1.30
C ILE A 238 -9.28 -18.34 2.27
N LEU A 239 -8.94 -17.88 3.48
CA LEU A 239 -8.24 -18.68 4.48
C LEU A 239 -9.15 -19.60 5.30
N GLY A 240 -10.46 -19.60 5.01
CA GLY A 240 -11.46 -20.46 5.64
C GLY A 240 -11.87 -20.04 7.06
N LEU A 241 -11.48 -18.85 7.51
CA LEU A 241 -11.83 -18.32 8.83
C LEU A 241 -13.32 -17.94 8.89
N GLY A 242 -13.86 -17.42 7.79
CA GLY A 242 -15.25 -16.97 7.68
C GLY A 242 -15.43 -15.50 8.08
N ALA A 243 -16.41 -14.85 7.44
CA ALA A 243 -16.68 -13.42 7.62
C ALA A 243 -17.01 -13.04 9.07
N ASP A 244 -17.70 -13.91 9.82
CA ASP A 244 -18.08 -13.69 11.22
C ASP A 244 -16.87 -13.57 12.18
N ARG A 245 -15.67 -13.95 11.72
CA ARG A 245 -14.43 -13.81 12.49
C ARG A 245 -13.76 -12.45 12.32
N LEU A 246 -14.20 -11.66 11.36
CA LEU A 246 -13.70 -10.31 11.11
C LEU A 246 -14.52 -9.30 11.90
N VAL A 247 -13.90 -8.65 12.87
CA VAL A 247 -14.57 -7.68 13.75
C VAL A 247 -14.05 -6.29 13.42
N GLU A 248 -14.98 -5.39 13.09
CA GLU A 248 -14.65 -4.02 12.74
C GLU A 248 -14.56 -3.14 13.99
N VAL A 249 -13.48 -2.37 14.08
CA VAL A 249 -13.23 -1.41 15.15
C VAL A 249 -13.57 -0.01 14.64
N PRO A 250 -14.41 0.76 15.36
CA PRO A 250 -14.75 2.13 14.98
C PRO A 250 -13.53 3.02 14.74
N VAL A 251 -13.70 4.01 13.87
CA VAL A 251 -12.71 5.07 13.67
C VAL A 251 -13.11 6.34 14.43
N ASN A 252 -12.11 7.13 14.82
CA ASN A 252 -12.30 8.42 15.47
C ASN A 252 -12.50 9.56 14.44
N GLU A 253 -12.66 10.80 14.92
CA GLU A 253 -12.86 11.99 14.08
C GLU A 253 -11.68 12.31 13.13
N ARG A 254 -10.51 11.71 13.37
CA ARG A 254 -9.33 11.77 12.48
C ARG A 254 -9.25 10.59 11.52
N PHE A 255 -10.32 9.79 11.42
CA PHE A 255 -10.42 8.63 10.53
C PHE A 255 -9.39 7.52 10.83
N ARG A 256 -8.80 7.54 12.04
CA ARG A 256 -7.89 6.54 12.60
C ARG A 256 -8.69 5.56 13.46
N MET A 257 -8.26 4.31 13.58
CA MET A 257 -8.84 3.34 14.52
C MET A 257 -8.96 3.94 15.93
N ASP A 258 -10.14 3.87 16.55
CA ASP A 258 -10.33 4.25 17.94
C ASP A 258 -9.78 3.16 18.87
N VAL A 259 -8.61 3.40 19.43
CA VAL A 259 -7.93 2.46 20.34
C VAL A 259 -8.72 2.22 21.63
N ARG A 260 -9.57 3.17 22.08
CA ARG A 260 -10.45 2.94 23.23
C ARG A 260 -11.60 2.00 22.86
N ALA A 261 -12.12 2.09 21.65
CA ALA A 261 -13.10 1.13 21.15
C ALA A 261 -12.46 -0.26 20.97
N LEU A 262 -11.23 -0.32 20.45
CA LEU A 262 -10.45 -1.56 20.37
C LEU A 262 -10.32 -2.24 21.74
N GLU A 263 -9.92 -1.50 22.77
CA GLU A 263 -9.78 -2.01 24.14
C GLU A 263 -11.10 -2.58 24.67
N ARG A 264 -12.22 -1.85 24.50
CA ARG A 264 -13.55 -2.34 24.91
C ARG A 264 -13.93 -3.64 24.20
N ILE A 265 -13.79 -3.68 22.88
CA ILE A 265 -14.11 -4.87 22.07
C ILE A 265 -13.26 -6.08 22.50
N ILE A 266 -11.96 -5.88 22.77
CA ILE A 266 -11.10 -6.95 23.29
C ILE A 266 -11.59 -7.42 24.66
N GLY A 267 -12.01 -6.49 25.54
CA GLY A 267 -12.59 -6.82 26.84
C GLY A 267 -13.86 -7.65 26.75
N ASP A 268 -14.77 -7.28 25.86
CA ASP A 268 -16.04 -8.00 25.63
C ASP A 268 -15.76 -9.43 25.09
N LEU A 269 -14.89 -9.55 24.09
CA LEU A 269 -14.48 -10.86 23.55
C LEU A 269 -13.79 -11.72 24.61
N ALA A 270 -12.98 -11.12 25.49
CA ALA A 270 -12.33 -11.85 26.57
C ALA A 270 -13.33 -12.37 27.61
N ALA A 271 -14.39 -11.62 27.92
CA ALA A 271 -15.45 -12.05 28.82
C ALA A 271 -16.15 -13.32 28.29
N ASP A 272 -16.27 -13.44 26.97
CA ASP A 272 -16.83 -14.61 26.28
C ASP A 272 -15.78 -15.72 26.00
N SER A 273 -14.56 -15.59 26.54
CA SER A 273 -13.44 -16.52 26.29
C SER A 273 -13.10 -16.66 24.80
N ILE A 274 -13.30 -15.60 24.01
CA ILE A 274 -12.93 -15.53 22.60
C ILE A 274 -11.56 -14.84 22.46
N PRO A 275 -10.53 -15.55 21.97
CA PRO A 275 -9.21 -14.96 21.81
C PRO A 275 -9.16 -13.99 20.64
N ILE A 276 -8.08 -13.21 20.56
CA ILE A 276 -7.80 -12.32 19.43
C ILE A 276 -6.74 -12.97 18.55
N LEU A 277 -7.11 -13.34 17.32
CA LEU A 277 -6.18 -13.89 16.35
C LEU A 277 -5.15 -12.83 15.96
N ALA A 278 -5.63 -11.70 15.44
CA ALA A 278 -4.80 -10.59 14.99
C ALA A 278 -5.51 -9.24 15.16
N VAL A 279 -4.72 -8.20 15.36
CA VAL A 279 -5.12 -6.80 15.22
C VAL A 279 -4.39 -6.23 14.01
N VAL A 280 -5.11 -5.57 13.11
CA VAL A 280 -4.56 -4.88 11.95
C VAL A 280 -4.64 -3.38 12.18
N ALA A 281 -3.51 -2.69 12.10
CA ALA A 281 -3.48 -1.23 12.06
C ALA A 281 -3.06 -0.77 10.65
N VAL A 282 -3.66 0.30 10.15
CA VAL A 282 -3.43 0.79 8.79
C VAL A 282 -2.55 2.04 8.83
N LEU A 283 -1.44 2.00 8.08
CA LEU A 283 -0.56 3.16 7.87
C LEU A 283 -0.86 3.73 6.48
N GLY A 284 -1.74 4.72 6.42
CA GLY A 284 -2.22 5.32 5.19
C GLY A 284 -3.46 4.62 4.63
N THR A 285 -4.62 4.89 5.23
CA THR A 285 -5.91 4.36 4.77
C THR A 285 -6.22 4.76 3.33
N THR A 286 -6.96 3.90 2.61
CA THR A 286 -7.18 4.04 1.16
C THR A 286 -7.86 5.36 0.77
N GLU A 287 -8.82 5.80 1.59
CA GLU A 287 -9.67 6.94 1.26
C GLU A 287 -9.18 8.26 1.90
N ALA A 288 -8.76 8.21 3.17
CA ALA A 288 -8.38 9.40 3.93
C ALA A 288 -6.87 9.59 4.08
N GLY A 289 -6.06 8.57 3.79
CA GLY A 289 -4.62 8.58 4.06
C GLY A 289 -4.30 8.70 5.55
N ALA A 290 -5.24 8.31 6.42
CA ALA A 290 -5.10 8.35 7.87
C ALA A 290 -4.07 7.31 8.34
N VAL A 291 -3.39 7.61 9.44
CA VAL A 291 -2.37 6.75 10.05
C VAL A 291 -2.86 6.34 11.43
N ASP A 292 -3.14 5.04 11.60
CA ASP A 292 -3.60 4.51 12.90
C ASP A 292 -2.55 4.70 14.00
N GLU A 293 -3.02 4.81 15.24
CA GLU A 293 -2.19 5.10 16.43
C GLU A 293 -1.43 3.84 16.90
N VAL A 294 -0.53 3.32 16.07
CA VAL A 294 0.21 2.05 16.29
C VAL A 294 0.89 2.03 17.67
N HIS A 295 1.48 3.13 18.11
CA HIS A 295 2.13 3.25 19.41
C HIS A 295 1.19 2.93 20.57
N ARG A 296 -0.09 3.33 20.50
CA ARG A 296 -1.10 3.03 21.52
C ARG A 296 -1.61 1.60 21.42
N ILE A 297 -1.72 1.04 20.22
CA ILE A 297 -2.06 -0.38 20.02
C ILE A 297 -0.96 -1.28 20.61
N VAL A 298 0.31 -0.88 20.45
CA VAL A 298 1.46 -1.57 21.06
C VAL A 298 1.40 -1.49 22.59
N GLU A 299 1.09 -0.31 23.15
CA GLU A 299 0.92 -0.13 24.60
C GLU A 299 -0.20 -1.02 25.15
N LEU A 300 -1.37 -1.00 24.48
CA LEU A 300 -2.50 -1.88 24.80
C LEU A 300 -2.10 -3.37 24.76
N ARG A 301 -1.34 -3.79 23.74
CA ARG A 301 -0.83 -5.18 23.66
C ARG A 301 0.05 -5.53 24.87
N ARG A 302 0.94 -4.63 25.27
CA ARG A 302 1.83 -4.82 26.44
C ARG A 302 1.04 -4.90 27.75
N GLU A 303 -0.01 -4.10 27.88
CA GLU A 303 -0.92 -4.16 29.03
C GLU A 303 -1.70 -5.46 29.11
N LEU A 304 -2.24 -5.92 27.97
CA LEU A 304 -2.94 -7.20 27.88
C LEU A 304 -2.00 -8.38 28.17
N GLN A 305 -0.74 -8.33 27.72
CA GLN A 305 0.25 -9.37 27.99
C GLN A 305 0.55 -9.50 29.49
N ARG A 306 0.59 -8.38 30.23
CA ARG A 306 0.69 -8.42 31.70
C ARG A 306 -0.51 -9.08 32.37
N ARG A 307 -1.65 -9.16 31.69
CA ARG A 307 -2.91 -9.79 32.13
C ARG A 307 -3.11 -11.19 31.54
N GLY A 308 -2.08 -11.76 30.88
CA GLY A 308 -2.14 -13.11 30.29
C GLY A 308 -2.87 -13.18 28.94
N MET A 309 -3.02 -12.05 28.25
CA MET A 309 -3.66 -11.97 26.93
C MET A 309 -2.70 -11.44 25.87
N SER A 310 -2.79 -11.94 24.63
CA SER A 310 -1.97 -11.40 23.53
C SER A 310 -2.65 -11.57 22.18
N PHE A 311 -2.22 -10.76 21.22
CA PHE A 311 -2.61 -10.84 19.83
C PHE A 311 -1.42 -10.66 18.89
N TYR A 312 -1.55 -11.17 17.68
CA TYR A 312 -0.66 -10.87 16.57
C TYR A 312 -0.96 -9.45 16.05
N LEU A 313 0.06 -8.61 15.87
CA LEU A 313 -0.08 -7.27 15.33
C LEU A 313 0.45 -7.22 13.90
N HIS A 314 -0.44 -6.94 12.95
CA HIS A 314 -0.06 -6.66 11.56
C HIS A 314 -0.24 -5.17 11.25
N LEU A 315 0.71 -4.58 10.53
CA LEU A 315 0.52 -3.24 9.95
C LEU A 315 0.26 -3.34 8.45
N ASP A 316 -0.93 -2.94 8.04
CA ASP A 316 -1.22 -2.72 6.61
C ASP A 316 -0.64 -1.35 6.22
N ALA A 317 0.63 -1.36 5.85
CA ALA A 317 1.36 -0.19 5.36
C ALA A 317 1.52 -0.24 3.83
N ALA A 318 0.59 -0.90 3.13
CA ALA A 318 0.65 -1.05 1.69
C ALA A 318 0.87 0.31 1.01
N TYR A 319 0.12 1.34 1.44
CA TYR A 319 0.33 2.69 0.94
C TYR A 319 1.43 3.43 1.71
N GLY A 320 1.30 3.57 3.03
CA GLY A 320 2.15 4.45 3.84
C GLY A 320 3.51 3.89 4.27
N GLY A 321 3.90 2.67 3.88
CA GLY A 321 5.12 2.04 4.39
C GLY A 321 6.40 2.80 4.07
N TYR A 322 6.57 3.26 2.83
CA TYR A 322 7.73 4.06 2.41
C TYR A 322 7.82 5.42 3.11
N ALA A 323 6.73 5.93 3.67
CA ALA A 323 6.78 7.18 4.43
C ALA A 323 7.62 7.05 5.70
N ARG A 324 7.94 5.85 6.19
CA ARG A 324 8.88 5.71 7.31
C ARG A 324 10.29 6.19 6.98
N ALA A 325 10.69 6.22 5.71
CA ALA A 325 12.01 6.70 5.29
C ALA A 325 12.27 8.15 5.70
N ILE A 326 11.22 8.98 5.80
CA ILE A 326 11.35 10.39 6.21
C ILE A 326 11.74 10.53 7.71
N LEU A 327 11.59 9.48 8.52
CA LEU A 327 12.01 9.48 9.92
C LEU A 327 13.44 8.95 10.10
N ARG A 328 14.12 8.46 9.06
CA ARG A 328 15.40 7.76 9.18
C ARG A 328 16.57 8.63 8.76
N ASP A 329 17.61 8.69 9.58
CA ASP A 329 18.88 9.33 9.24
C ASP A 329 19.74 8.44 8.32
N GLU A 330 20.86 8.96 7.83
CA GLU A 330 21.81 8.27 6.95
C GLU A 330 22.41 6.99 7.56
N ASP A 331 22.51 6.92 8.88
CA ASP A 331 22.99 5.74 9.61
C ASP A 331 21.88 4.71 9.88
N GLY A 332 20.66 4.97 9.40
CA GLY A 332 19.49 4.11 9.55
C GLY A 332 18.73 4.29 10.86
N SER A 333 19.21 5.14 11.78
CA SER A 333 18.55 5.45 13.05
C SER A 333 17.28 6.28 12.86
N VAL A 334 16.34 6.18 13.80
CA VAL A 334 15.13 7.01 13.80
C VAL A 334 15.46 8.37 14.42
N LEU A 335 15.20 9.44 13.67
CA LEU A 335 15.40 10.82 14.09
C LEU A 335 14.45 11.18 15.25
N PRO A 336 14.95 11.76 16.36
CA PRO A 336 14.10 12.31 17.41
C PRO A 336 13.19 13.44 16.89
N LEU A 337 11.95 13.52 17.39
CA LEU A 337 10.95 14.48 16.93
C LEU A 337 11.45 15.92 17.00
N GLU A 338 12.23 16.27 18.03
CA GLU A 338 12.75 17.62 18.27
C GLU A 338 13.74 18.05 17.19
N ARG A 339 14.42 17.08 16.56
CA ARG A 339 15.41 17.33 15.49
C ARG A 339 14.86 17.08 14.10
N LEU A 340 13.77 16.32 13.98
CA LEU A 340 13.21 15.85 12.71
C LEU A 340 13.00 17.01 11.73
N THR A 341 12.23 18.03 12.12
CA THR A 341 11.92 19.18 11.24
C THR A 341 13.18 19.88 10.71
N GLN A 342 14.21 20.03 11.54
CA GLN A 342 15.46 20.66 11.14
C GLN A 342 16.22 19.80 10.12
N VAL A 343 16.27 18.48 10.34
CA VAL A 343 16.93 17.53 9.43
C VAL A 343 16.18 17.47 8.09
N LEU A 344 14.84 17.40 8.12
CA LEU A 344 14.03 17.40 6.90
C LEU A 344 14.25 18.65 6.06
N ALA A 345 14.30 19.82 6.69
CA ALA A 345 14.60 21.08 6.00
C ALA A 345 16.00 21.08 5.39
N ARG A 346 17.01 20.62 6.15
CA ARG A 346 18.41 20.54 5.69
C ARG A 346 18.56 19.63 4.47
N HIS A 347 17.86 18.50 4.45
CA HIS A 347 17.91 17.55 3.33
C HIS A 347 16.95 17.91 2.19
N GLY A 348 16.18 19.00 2.31
CA GLY A 348 15.17 19.39 1.32
C GLY A 348 14.06 18.36 1.18
N CYS A 349 13.73 17.65 2.27
CA CYS A 349 12.64 16.68 2.30
C CYS A 349 11.28 17.35 2.50
N LEU A 350 11.22 18.34 3.39
CA LEU A 350 9.97 18.98 3.77
C LEU A 350 10.23 20.40 4.29
N ASP A 351 9.48 21.37 3.79
CA ASP A 351 9.44 22.72 4.37
C ASP A 351 8.83 22.67 5.79
N PRO A 352 9.51 23.24 6.82
CA PRO A 352 8.98 23.31 8.19
C PRO A 352 7.58 23.93 8.30
N ARG A 353 7.21 24.83 7.39
CA ARG A 353 5.88 25.47 7.35
C ARG A 353 4.76 24.51 6.99
N ALA A 354 5.07 23.35 6.41
CA ALA A 354 4.09 22.28 6.20
C ALA A 354 3.58 21.72 7.54
N GLY A 355 4.33 21.90 8.64
CA GLY A 355 3.96 21.55 10.01
C GLY A 355 3.73 20.05 10.22
N TRP A 356 4.36 19.21 9.41
CA TRP A 356 4.29 17.75 9.48
C TRP A 356 5.60 17.20 10.09
N PRO A 357 5.55 16.10 10.86
CA PRO A 357 4.38 15.28 11.19
C PRO A 357 3.55 15.83 12.36
N ASP A 358 2.30 15.41 12.42
CA ASP A 358 1.51 15.40 13.66
C ASP A 358 2.19 14.43 14.68
N PRO A 359 2.26 14.75 15.99
CA PRO A 359 2.99 13.92 16.96
C PRO A 359 2.55 12.45 17.00
N ASP A 360 1.26 12.17 16.83
CA ASP A 360 0.75 10.80 16.82
C ASP A 360 1.18 10.03 15.56
N VAL A 361 1.28 10.73 14.41
CA VAL A 361 1.81 10.15 13.16
C VAL A 361 3.28 9.79 13.35
N TYR A 362 4.08 10.68 13.94
CA TYR A 362 5.47 10.39 14.29
C TYR A 362 5.58 9.18 15.23
N ALA A 363 4.78 9.15 16.29
CA ALA A 363 4.80 8.07 17.27
C ALA A 363 4.35 6.73 16.64
N ALA A 364 3.34 6.75 15.77
CA ALA A 364 2.88 5.56 15.04
C ALA A 364 3.99 4.98 14.15
N TYR A 365 4.65 5.79 13.33
CA TYR A 365 5.79 5.33 12.52
C TYR A 365 6.98 4.91 13.38
N SER A 366 7.24 5.58 14.49
CA SER A 366 8.32 5.17 15.41
C SER A 366 8.09 3.77 15.98
N ALA A 367 6.84 3.39 16.19
CA ALA A 367 6.43 2.10 16.77
C ALA A 367 6.33 0.93 15.77
N THR A 368 6.63 1.10 14.47
CA THR A 368 6.46 0.00 13.49
C THR A 368 7.29 -1.24 13.81
N GLY A 369 8.47 -1.06 14.42
CA GLY A 369 9.37 -2.16 14.80
C GLY A 369 8.78 -3.13 15.84
N GLU A 370 7.61 -2.80 16.40
CA GLU A 370 6.91 -3.62 17.38
C GLU A 370 5.93 -4.61 16.74
N ALA A 371 5.53 -4.41 15.48
CA ALA A 371 4.61 -5.32 14.79
C ALA A 371 5.23 -6.69 14.53
N ASP A 372 4.38 -7.70 14.33
CA ASP A 372 4.82 -9.06 14.01
C ASP A 372 5.02 -9.23 12.49
N SER A 373 4.23 -8.49 11.69
CA SER A 373 4.45 -8.32 10.25
C SER A 373 3.92 -7.00 9.71
N ILE A 374 4.41 -6.62 8.53
CA ILE A 374 4.06 -5.37 7.85
C ILE A 374 3.92 -5.64 6.35
N THR A 375 2.80 -5.22 5.78
CA THR A 375 2.61 -5.13 4.32
C THR A 375 3.14 -3.78 3.82
N VAL A 376 3.80 -3.75 2.66
CA VAL A 376 4.27 -2.52 2.00
C VAL A 376 4.23 -2.68 0.48
N ASP A 377 3.76 -1.69 -0.26
CA ASP A 377 3.75 -1.78 -1.73
C ASP A 377 4.76 -0.85 -2.40
N PRO A 378 5.84 -1.39 -2.98
CA PRO A 378 6.70 -0.66 -3.91
C PRO A 378 5.93 -0.01 -5.07
N HIS A 379 4.87 -0.64 -5.59
CA HIS A 379 4.06 -0.05 -6.67
C HIS A 379 3.10 1.07 -6.26
N LYS A 380 3.08 1.44 -4.97
CA LYS A 380 2.34 2.60 -4.44
C LYS A 380 3.32 3.73 -4.15
N LEU A 381 3.62 4.01 -2.88
CA LEU A 381 4.58 5.06 -2.50
C LEU A 381 6.05 4.68 -2.73
N GLY A 382 6.35 3.46 -3.21
CA GLY A 382 7.68 3.12 -3.71
C GLY A 382 7.95 3.63 -5.13
N TYR A 383 6.94 4.13 -5.87
CA TYR A 383 7.08 4.60 -7.26
C TYR A 383 7.71 3.56 -8.22
N VAL A 384 7.52 2.27 -7.93
CA VAL A 384 7.90 1.15 -8.79
C VAL A 384 6.73 0.79 -9.72
N PRO A 385 6.94 0.31 -10.95
CA PRO A 385 5.86 -0.20 -11.77
C PRO A 385 5.09 -1.35 -11.13
N TYR A 386 3.80 -1.45 -11.45
CA TYR A 386 3.05 -2.68 -11.17
C TYR A 386 3.67 -3.85 -11.95
N ALA A 387 3.72 -5.07 -11.41
CA ALA A 387 3.24 -5.48 -10.09
C ALA A 387 4.40 -5.67 -9.10
N ALA A 388 4.33 -5.01 -7.94
CA ALA A 388 5.30 -5.14 -6.84
C ALA A 388 4.65 -4.75 -5.50
N GLY A 389 4.22 -5.75 -4.73
CA GLY A 389 3.92 -5.64 -3.30
C GLY A 389 5.07 -6.19 -2.46
N GLY A 390 4.90 -6.20 -1.15
CA GLY A 390 5.91 -6.73 -0.24
C GLY A 390 5.33 -7.03 1.14
N VAL A 391 5.88 -8.04 1.79
CA VAL A 391 5.57 -8.38 3.18
C VAL A 391 6.87 -8.56 3.94
N VAL A 392 6.89 -8.11 5.18
CA VAL A 392 8.03 -8.21 6.08
C VAL A 392 7.57 -8.80 7.40
N MET A 393 8.19 -9.90 7.81
CA MET A 393 8.01 -10.58 9.07
C MET A 393 9.14 -10.20 10.02
N LYS A 394 8.80 -9.87 11.27
CA LYS A 394 9.78 -9.47 12.29
C LYS A 394 10.77 -10.59 12.64
N ASP A 395 10.32 -11.84 12.60
CA ASP A 395 11.11 -13.00 13.00
C ASP A 395 11.02 -14.12 11.96
N ARG A 396 12.17 -14.42 11.34
CA ARG A 396 12.32 -15.40 10.27
C ARG A 396 12.10 -16.84 10.70
N ARG A 397 12.03 -17.14 12.00
CA ARG A 397 11.65 -18.49 12.46
C ARG A 397 10.26 -18.89 11.99
N ILE A 398 9.42 -17.92 11.61
CA ILE A 398 8.11 -18.19 11.01
C ILE A 398 8.20 -19.06 9.74
N LEU A 399 9.32 -19.00 9.01
CA LEU A 399 9.54 -19.78 7.80
C LEU A 399 9.47 -21.29 8.05
N ASP A 400 9.90 -21.75 9.23
CA ASP A 400 9.83 -23.17 9.60
C ASP A 400 8.37 -23.65 9.70
N LEU A 401 7.45 -22.74 10.03
CA LEU A 401 6.03 -23.04 10.21
C LEU A 401 5.27 -23.04 8.87
N ILE A 402 5.59 -22.12 7.97
CA ILE A 402 4.82 -21.90 6.74
C ILE A 402 5.38 -22.66 5.53
N SER A 403 6.62 -23.16 5.61
CA SER A 403 7.30 -23.72 4.44
C SER A 403 6.66 -24.98 3.86
N TYR A 404 6.67 -25.16 2.53
CA TYR A 404 6.28 -26.42 1.89
C TYR A 404 7.45 -27.04 1.13
N PHE A 405 7.51 -28.37 1.14
CA PHE A 405 8.51 -29.16 0.44
C PHE A 405 7.85 -29.85 -0.75
N ALA A 406 8.38 -29.65 -1.95
CA ALA A 406 7.91 -30.32 -3.17
C ALA A 406 9.08 -31.12 -3.77
N ALA A 407 8.98 -32.45 -3.74
CA ALA A 407 10.06 -33.36 -4.14
C ALA A 407 10.56 -33.23 -5.59
N TYR A 408 9.87 -32.46 -6.45
CA TYR A 408 10.26 -32.20 -7.84
C TYR A 408 11.03 -30.88 -8.02
N VAL A 409 11.20 -30.07 -6.96
CA VAL A 409 11.97 -28.81 -6.97
C VAL A 409 12.93 -28.71 -5.78
N PHE A 410 12.61 -29.35 -4.64
CA PHE A 410 13.35 -29.24 -3.38
C PHE A 410 13.53 -30.62 -2.75
N GLU A 411 14.78 -31.07 -2.55
CA GLU A 411 15.08 -32.30 -1.81
C GLU A 411 15.11 -32.04 -0.30
N GLU A 412 14.61 -32.99 0.51
CA GLU A 412 14.66 -32.89 1.98
C GLU A 412 16.13 -32.89 2.46
N GLY A 413 16.61 -31.72 2.92
CA GLY A 413 17.95 -31.56 3.50
C GLY A 413 18.87 -30.57 2.78
N ASP A 414 18.52 -30.11 1.57
CA ASP A 414 19.37 -29.19 0.77
C ASP A 414 18.72 -27.80 0.53
N ILE A 415 17.65 -27.47 1.27
CA ILE A 415 16.98 -26.16 1.14
C ILE A 415 17.91 -25.06 1.62
N ARG A 416 18.21 -24.15 0.70
CA ARG A 416 18.96 -22.94 1.00
C ARG A 416 17.99 -21.82 1.32
N ALA A 417 18.43 -20.83 2.08
CA ALA A 417 17.59 -19.67 2.40
C ALA A 417 17.15 -18.90 1.13
N GLU A 418 17.80 -19.19 0.01
CA GLU A 418 17.61 -18.68 -1.32
C GLU A 418 16.46 -19.33 -2.10
N ASP A 419 15.89 -20.45 -1.63
CA ASP A 419 14.76 -21.13 -2.28
C ASP A 419 13.42 -20.50 -1.89
N LEU A 420 13.22 -19.25 -2.33
CA LEU A 420 12.09 -18.40 -1.94
C LEU A 420 10.73 -19.08 -2.12
N GLY A 421 10.54 -19.88 -3.17
CA GLY A 421 9.27 -20.57 -3.46
C GLY A 421 8.79 -21.50 -2.35
N SER A 422 9.71 -21.99 -1.50
CA SER A 422 9.34 -22.82 -0.35
C SER A 422 8.78 -22.02 0.82
N PHE A 423 8.94 -20.70 0.84
CA PHE A 423 8.72 -19.84 2.00
C PHE A 423 7.60 -18.81 1.83
N ILE A 424 6.97 -18.76 0.66
CA ILE A 424 6.00 -17.72 0.27
C ILE A 424 4.64 -18.34 -0.05
N MET A 425 3.59 -17.52 -0.08
CA MET A 425 2.25 -17.97 -0.50
C MET A 425 2.13 -18.21 -2.01
N GLU A 426 2.92 -17.49 -2.80
CA GLU A 426 2.89 -17.53 -4.27
C GLU A 426 3.78 -18.64 -4.85
N GLY A 427 3.73 -18.85 -6.17
CA GLY A 427 4.62 -19.77 -6.89
C GLY A 427 5.63 -19.01 -7.75
N SER A 428 5.65 -19.32 -9.06
CA SER A 428 6.46 -18.60 -10.05
C SER A 428 6.23 -17.10 -10.00
N LYS A 429 7.33 -16.34 -10.02
CA LYS A 429 7.30 -14.88 -9.87
C LYS A 429 8.45 -14.21 -10.61
N PRO A 430 8.23 -13.03 -11.21
CA PRO A 430 9.21 -12.39 -12.07
C PRO A 430 10.35 -11.77 -11.24
N GLY A 431 11.59 -12.22 -11.48
CA GLY A 431 12.76 -11.56 -10.91
C GLY A 431 12.96 -10.12 -11.43
N ALA A 432 12.30 -9.76 -12.55
CA ALA A 432 12.25 -8.38 -13.02
C ALA A 432 11.55 -7.42 -12.04
N SER A 433 10.51 -7.87 -11.31
CA SER A 433 9.89 -7.06 -10.26
C SER A 433 10.88 -6.82 -9.11
N ALA A 434 11.61 -7.86 -8.67
CA ALA A 434 12.63 -7.73 -7.64
C ALA A 434 13.76 -6.78 -8.06
N ALA A 435 14.29 -6.92 -9.28
CA ALA A 435 15.32 -6.04 -9.84
C ALA A 435 14.85 -4.58 -9.96
N SER A 436 13.57 -4.37 -10.29
CA SER A 436 12.95 -3.04 -10.36
C SER A 436 12.94 -2.35 -8.99
N VAL A 437 12.50 -3.05 -7.94
CA VAL A 437 12.52 -2.53 -6.56
C VAL A 437 13.95 -2.32 -6.08
N TRP A 438 14.84 -3.28 -6.34
CA TRP A 438 16.25 -3.18 -5.99
C TRP A 438 16.91 -1.94 -6.62
N MET A 439 16.67 -1.68 -7.91
CA MET A 439 17.16 -0.47 -8.58
C MET A 439 16.60 0.80 -7.96
N ALA A 440 15.32 0.81 -7.57
CA ALA A 440 14.72 1.95 -6.89
C ALA A 440 15.41 2.23 -5.55
N HIS A 441 15.61 1.21 -4.71
CA HIS A 441 16.29 1.33 -3.41
C HIS A 441 17.78 1.68 -3.54
N ARG A 442 18.43 1.21 -4.61
CA ARG A 442 19.85 1.48 -4.85
C ARG A 442 20.10 2.94 -5.23
N VAL A 443 19.17 3.55 -5.97
CA VAL A 443 19.24 4.95 -6.40
C VAL A 443 18.67 5.90 -5.33
N LEU A 444 17.62 5.48 -4.64
CA LEU A 444 17.02 6.22 -3.54
C LEU A 444 17.10 5.36 -2.27
N PRO A 445 18.10 5.61 -1.40
CA PRO A 445 18.16 4.98 -0.08
C PRO A 445 16.87 5.19 0.73
N LEU A 446 16.57 4.25 1.63
CA LEU A 446 15.34 4.22 2.43
C LEU A 446 15.43 5.14 3.68
N ASP A 447 15.92 6.37 3.48
CA ASP A 447 16.17 7.39 4.51
C ASP A 447 15.98 8.82 3.95
N VAL A 448 16.31 9.85 4.75
CA VAL A 448 16.21 11.28 4.37
C VAL A 448 17.07 11.70 3.18
N THR A 449 18.04 10.90 2.72
CA THR A 449 18.84 11.22 1.53
C THR A 449 18.19 10.79 0.23
N GLY A 450 17.33 9.77 0.27
CA GLY A 450 16.63 9.18 -0.88
C GLY A 450 15.11 9.33 -0.77
N TYR A 451 14.42 8.26 -0.37
CA TYR A 451 12.96 8.22 -0.31
C TYR A 451 12.36 9.28 0.62
N GLY A 452 13.05 9.68 1.69
CA GLY A 452 12.59 10.78 2.55
C GLY A 452 12.34 12.07 1.78
N LYS A 453 13.13 12.37 0.74
CA LYS A 453 12.90 13.52 -0.15
C LYS A 453 11.69 13.30 -1.06
N LEU A 454 11.59 12.14 -1.68
CA LEU A 454 10.51 11.82 -2.61
C LEU A 454 9.15 11.86 -1.91
N ILE A 455 9.04 11.17 -0.78
CA ILE A 455 7.82 11.14 0.02
C ILE A 455 7.56 12.49 0.69
N GLY A 456 8.60 13.14 1.22
CA GLY A 456 8.47 14.47 1.81
C GLY A 456 7.90 15.50 0.83
N ASN A 457 8.37 15.52 -0.41
CA ASN A 457 7.82 16.39 -1.46
C ASN A 457 6.34 16.11 -1.76
N SER A 458 5.94 14.83 -1.76
CA SER A 458 4.55 14.42 -1.93
C SER A 458 3.66 14.89 -0.76
N ILE A 459 4.13 14.72 0.47
CA ILE A 459 3.46 15.21 1.69
C ILE A 459 3.37 16.74 1.69
N GLU A 460 4.45 17.43 1.32
CA GLU A 460 4.48 18.91 1.24
C GLU A 460 3.43 19.42 0.25
N GLY A 461 3.34 18.82 -0.94
CA GLY A 461 2.32 19.15 -1.94
C GLY A 461 0.89 18.98 -1.40
N ALA A 462 0.64 17.91 -0.63
CA ALA A 462 -0.66 17.69 0.01
C ALA A 462 -0.95 18.70 1.13
N GLN A 463 0.03 19.04 1.96
CA GLN A 463 -0.13 20.07 2.99
C GLN A 463 -0.40 21.44 2.35
N LYS A 464 0.29 21.79 1.26
CA LYS A 464 0.03 23.02 0.50
C LYS A 464 -1.40 23.04 -0.06
N LEU A 465 -1.85 21.94 -0.67
CA LEU A 465 -3.22 21.83 -1.17
C LEU A 465 -4.25 22.01 -0.04
N TYR A 466 -4.05 21.33 1.09
CA TYR A 466 -4.91 21.46 2.26
C TYR A 466 -4.96 22.89 2.81
N LEU A 467 -3.81 23.54 2.95
CA LEU A 467 -3.72 24.92 3.44
C LEU A 467 -4.37 25.92 2.46
N ALA A 468 -4.19 25.72 1.15
CA ALA A 468 -4.82 26.55 0.13
C ALA A 468 -6.36 26.39 0.13
N LEU A 469 -6.87 25.16 0.26
CA LEU A 469 -8.30 24.90 0.43
C LEU A 469 -8.85 25.59 1.69
N ARG A 470 -8.11 25.56 2.80
CA ARG A 470 -8.50 26.25 4.04
C ARG A 470 -8.47 27.78 3.92
N ALA A 471 -7.53 28.32 3.17
CA ALA A 471 -7.43 29.75 2.90
C ALA A 471 -8.54 30.26 1.96
N THR A 472 -9.21 29.35 1.24
CA THR A 472 -10.31 29.64 0.32
C THR A 472 -11.62 28.97 0.79
N PRO A 473 -12.22 29.42 1.91
CA PRO A 473 -13.44 28.81 2.47
C PRO A 473 -14.70 29.08 1.63
N MET A 474 -14.64 30.05 0.71
CA MET A 474 -15.74 30.46 -0.14
C MET A 474 -15.23 30.78 -1.55
N LEU A 475 -15.98 30.36 -2.56
CA LEU A 475 -15.82 30.75 -3.96
C LEU A 475 -17.03 31.56 -4.42
N GLU A 476 -16.81 32.69 -5.06
CA GLU A 476 -17.88 33.56 -5.60
C GLU A 476 -17.82 33.60 -7.12
N LEU A 477 -18.96 33.31 -7.76
CA LEU A 477 -19.10 33.16 -9.21
C LEU A 477 -20.51 33.58 -9.64
N ASP A 478 -20.61 34.53 -10.58
CA ASP A 478 -21.89 35.01 -11.12
C ASP A 478 -22.93 35.37 -10.04
N GLY A 479 -22.48 35.96 -8.93
CA GLY A 479 -23.33 36.32 -7.78
C GLY A 479 -23.76 35.15 -6.88
N GLN A 480 -23.37 33.91 -7.20
CA GLN A 480 -23.55 32.73 -6.35
C GLN A 480 -22.28 32.45 -5.56
N ARG A 481 -22.44 32.13 -4.28
CA ARG A 481 -21.33 31.70 -3.42
C ARG A 481 -21.37 30.20 -3.15
N TYR A 482 -20.19 29.58 -3.08
CA TYR A 482 -20.00 28.17 -2.79
C TYR A 482 -19.00 27.99 -1.65
N ARG A 483 -19.42 27.34 -0.57
CA ARG A 483 -18.56 26.90 0.51
C ARG A 483 -17.64 25.80 0.01
N LEU A 484 -16.37 25.86 0.42
CA LEU A 484 -15.35 24.85 0.13
C LEU A 484 -14.70 24.45 1.46
N ALA A 485 -14.63 23.14 1.70
CA ALA A 485 -14.00 22.62 2.91
C ALA A 485 -13.14 21.39 2.58
N ALA A 486 -11.99 21.31 3.24
CA ALA A 486 -11.22 20.07 3.34
C ALA A 486 -11.74 19.22 4.52
N LEU A 487 -11.66 17.89 4.37
CA LEU A 487 -12.14 16.90 5.33
C LEU A 487 -11.36 16.97 6.65
N MET A 488 -10.05 16.77 6.57
CA MET A 488 -9.13 16.82 7.68
C MET A 488 -7.74 17.25 7.19
N ARG A 489 -6.86 17.60 8.11
CA ARG A 489 -5.45 17.77 7.79
C ARG A 489 -4.88 16.40 7.37
N PRO A 490 -4.14 16.31 6.25
CA PRO A 490 -3.62 15.02 5.80
C PRO A 490 -2.52 14.50 6.74
N ASP A 491 -2.65 13.24 7.17
CA ASP A 491 -1.58 12.51 7.88
C ASP A 491 -0.44 12.13 6.91
N LEU A 492 -0.76 11.92 5.64
CA LEU A 492 0.19 11.67 4.54
C LEU A 492 -0.06 12.65 3.38
N ASN A 493 -0.49 12.14 2.22
CA ASN A 493 -0.58 12.90 0.97
C ASN A 493 -1.95 12.81 0.28
N LEU A 494 -3.01 12.43 1.02
CA LEU A 494 -4.39 12.37 0.54
C LEU A 494 -5.20 13.54 1.08
N VAL A 495 -5.82 14.31 0.20
CA VAL A 495 -6.64 15.47 0.55
C VAL A 495 -8.06 15.28 0.03
N ASN A 496 -9.02 15.17 0.93
CA ASN A 496 -10.44 15.10 0.62
C ASN A 496 -11.11 16.47 0.81
N TYR A 497 -12.03 16.83 -0.08
CA TYR A 497 -12.76 18.11 -0.03
C TYR A 497 -14.12 18.01 -0.72
N ALA A 498 -14.99 18.98 -0.45
CA ALA A 498 -16.28 19.10 -1.13
C ALA A 498 -16.72 20.57 -1.22
N PHE A 499 -17.68 20.81 -2.10
CA PHE A 499 -18.33 22.09 -2.35
C PHE A 499 -19.78 22.06 -1.88
N ASN A 500 -20.29 23.17 -1.37
CA ASN A 500 -21.73 23.35 -1.14
C ASN A 500 -22.18 24.74 -1.57
N ALA A 501 -23.30 24.86 -2.28
CA ALA A 501 -23.85 26.17 -2.60
C ALA A 501 -24.31 26.86 -1.30
N GLU A 502 -24.00 28.14 -1.15
CA GLU A 502 -24.48 28.88 0.02
C GLU A 502 -26.01 28.95 0.04
N GLY A 503 -26.58 28.72 1.23
CA GLY A 503 -28.01 28.63 1.45
C GLY A 503 -28.57 27.22 1.24
N ASN A 504 -27.82 26.31 0.58
CA ASN A 504 -28.22 24.91 0.51
C ASN A 504 -28.01 24.22 1.85
N THR A 505 -29.09 23.67 2.40
CA THR A 505 -29.09 22.85 3.62
C THR A 505 -29.34 21.37 3.34
N SER A 506 -29.54 20.95 2.08
CA SER A 506 -29.77 19.55 1.71
C SER A 506 -28.46 18.83 1.42
N LEU A 507 -28.19 17.74 2.15
CA LEU A 507 -27.00 16.91 1.91
C LEU A 507 -27.06 16.20 0.55
N GLU A 508 -28.25 15.79 0.12
CA GLU A 508 -28.47 15.17 -1.18
C GLU A 508 -28.13 16.15 -2.33
N THR A 509 -28.57 17.40 -2.22
CA THR A 509 -28.25 18.45 -3.21
C THR A 509 -26.76 18.74 -3.25
N MET A 510 -26.08 18.72 -2.09
CA MET A 510 -24.62 18.85 -2.01
C MET A 510 -23.91 17.66 -2.69
N GLU A 511 -24.36 16.43 -2.45
CA GLU A 511 -23.82 15.24 -3.13
C GLU A 511 -23.99 15.33 -4.65
N ALA A 512 -25.16 15.75 -5.13
CA ALA A 512 -25.44 15.92 -6.55
C ALA A 512 -24.50 16.94 -7.21
N LEU A 513 -24.24 18.07 -6.54
CA LEU A 513 -23.27 19.07 -6.98
C LEU A 513 -21.87 18.47 -7.13
N ASN A 514 -21.34 17.84 -6.08
CA ASN A 514 -19.98 17.31 -6.09
C ASN A 514 -19.82 16.16 -7.11
N ARG A 515 -20.86 15.34 -7.30
CA ARG A 515 -20.87 14.30 -8.35
C ARG A 515 -20.80 14.92 -9.74
N ALA A 516 -21.57 15.97 -10.00
CA ALA A 516 -21.55 16.67 -11.29
C ALA A 516 -20.21 17.37 -11.57
N VAL A 517 -19.53 17.86 -10.54
CA VAL A 517 -18.14 18.38 -10.64
C VAL A 517 -17.18 17.23 -10.95
N TYR A 518 -17.22 16.14 -10.18
CA TYR A 518 -16.38 14.96 -10.40
C TYR A 518 -16.48 14.40 -11.83
N GLU A 519 -17.70 14.29 -12.36
CA GLU A 519 -17.94 13.79 -13.71
C GLU A 519 -17.24 14.63 -14.79
N ARG A 520 -16.95 15.91 -14.53
CA ARG A 520 -16.18 16.78 -15.44
C ARG A 520 -14.67 16.72 -15.20
N CYS A 521 -14.23 16.18 -14.07
CA CYS A 521 -12.83 16.05 -13.68
C CYS A 521 -12.32 14.60 -13.73
N SER A 522 -12.98 13.73 -14.51
CA SER A 522 -12.63 12.30 -14.61
C SER A 522 -12.76 11.77 -16.04
N TYR A 523 -11.94 10.77 -16.40
CA TYR A 523 -11.94 10.13 -17.73
C TYR A 523 -13.19 9.32 -18.06
N ARG A 524 -14.12 9.12 -17.12
CA ARG A 524 -15.28 8.23 -17.31
C ARG A 524 -16.33 8.81 -18.27
N SER A 525 -16.23 10.09 -18.63
CA SER A 525 -17.28 10.88 -19.28
C SER A 525 -16.94 11.38 -20.70
N GLY A 526 -15.77 11.02 -21.27
CA GLY A 526 -15.39 11.36 -22.64
C GLY A 526 -13.90 11.64 -22.85
N PRO A 527 -13.46 11.97 -24.08
CA PRO A 527 -12.06 12.21 -24.39
C PRO A 527 -11.54 13.49 -23.71
N VAL A 528 -10.54 13.34 -22.84
CA VAL A 528 -9.88 14.45 -22.14
C VAL A 528 -8.74 14.97 -23.00
N TYR A 529 -8.97 16.06 -23.72
CA TYR A 529 -7.88 16.73 -24.44
C TYR A 529 -7.85 18.26 -24.28
N LEU A 530 -8.66 18.87 -23.41
CA LEU A 530 -8.85 20.32 -23.53
C LEU A 530 -8.54 21.24 -22.36
N GLU A 531 -8.31 20.83 -21.09
CA GLU A 531 -7.63 21.70 -20.08
C GLU A 531 -7.53 21.14 -18.63
N ASP A 532 -7.80 19.87 -18.37
CA ASP A 532 -8.40 19.49 -17.09
C ASP A 532 -7.45 19.23 -15.91
N PHE A 533 -7.95 19.59 -14.72
CA PHE A 533 -7.56 19.04 -13.44
C PHE A 533 -8.32 17.73 -13.23
N ILE A 534 -7.60 16.65 -12.90
CA ILE A 534 -8.16 15.30 -12.82
C ILE A 534 -8.07 14.82 -11.39
N THR A 535 -9.19 14.35 -10.85
CA THR A 535 -9.26 13.92 -9.46
C THR A 535 -10.12 12.67 -9.31
N SER A 536 -10.12 12.12 -8.10
CA SER A 536 -10.94 10.95 -7.77
C SER A 536 -12.09 11.37 -6.84
N LYS A 537 -12.91 10.39 -6.48
CA LYS A 537 -14.00 10.56 -5.54
C LYS A 537 -14.01 9.42 -4.53
N THR A 538 -14.68 9.64 -3.42
CA THR A 538 -15.08 8.57 -2.53
C THR A 538 -16.40 8.91 -1.82
N ILE A 539 -16.97 7.94 -1.11
CA ILE A 539 -18.17 8.11 -0.32
C ILE A 539 -17.82 7.73 1.12
N LEU A 540 -17.99 8.66 2.04
CA LEU A 540 -17.81 8.43 3.47
C LEU A 540 -19.16 8.01 4.05
N ASP A 541 -19.36 6.71 4.18
CA ASP A 541 -20.59 6.10 4.69
C ASP A 541 -20.52 5.85 6.20
N ARG A 542 -21.62 6.07 6.92
CA ARG A 542 -21.74 5.87 8.37
C ARG A 542 -21.43 4.42 8.78
N SER A 543 -21.73 3.45 7.91
CA SER A 543 -21.37 2.04 8.15
C SER A 543 -19.86 1.82 8.23
N VAL A 544 -19.06 2.67 7.59
CA VAL A 544 -17.59 2.56 7.51
C VAL A 544 -16.87 3.57 8.41
N TYR A 545 -17.47 4.74 8.64
CA TYR A 545 -16.81 5.85 9.32
C TYR A 545 -17.52 6.32 10.60
N GLY A 546 -18.60 5.66 11.01
CA GLY A 546 -19.45 6.15 12.10
C GLY A 546 -19.83 7.61 11.87
N ASP A 547 -19.70 8.45 12.90
CA ASP A 547 -19.98 9.88 12.82
C ASP A 547 -18.74 10.75 12.51
N ALA A 548 -17.58 10.16 12.17
CA ALA A 548 -16.38 10.94 11.86
C ALA A 548 -16.59 12.03 10.77
N PRO A 549 -17.40 11.82 9.71
CA PRO A 549 -17.66 12.85 8.71
C PRO A 549 -18.61 13.97 9.17
N ARG A 550 -19.32 13.84 10.30
CA ARG A 550 -20.40 14.75 10.74
C ARG A 550 -19.92 16.20 10.81
N ALA A 551 -18.82 16.44 11.53
CA ALA A 551 -18.26 17.78 11.69
C ALA A 551 -17.80 18.41 10.36
N PHE A 552 -17.40 17.60 9.38
CA PHE A 552 -17.05 18.08 8.05
C PHE A 552 -18.29 18.53 7.26
N VAL A 553 -19.37 17.76 7.32
CA VAL A 553 -20.66 18.09 6.71
C VAL A 553 -21.21 19.41 7.28
N GLU A 554 -21.11 19.61 8.60
CA GLU A 554 -21.54 20.85 9.26
C GLU A 554 -20.73 22.09 8.82
N ARG A 555 -19.41 21.95 8.61
CA ARG A 555 -18.57 23.05 8.07
C ARG A 555 -18.99 23.50 6.67
N LEU A 556 -19.62 22.61 5.90
CA LEU A 556 -20.18 22.93 4.58
C LEU A 556 -21.55 23.61 4.66
N GLY A 557 -22.08 23.87 5.87
CA GLY A 557 -23.37 24.54 6.08
C GLY A 557 -24.58 23.60 6.03
N ILE A 558 -24.35 22.28 6.05
CA ILE A 558 -25.39 21.27 6.10
C ILE A 558 -25.74 20.99 7.57
N PRO A 559 -27.03 21.07 7.99
CA PRO A 559 -27.43 20.77 9.36
C PRO A 559 -27.12 19.32 9.77
N ALA A 560 -26.79 19.10 11.04
CA ALA A 560 -26.47 17.78 11.56
C ALA A 560 -27.59 16.74 11.35
N ALA A 561 -28.85 17.18 11.38
CA ALA A 561 -30.01 16.32 11.12
C ALA A 561 -30.02 15.68 9.72
N GLU A 562 -29.38 16.33 8.74
CA GLU A 562 -29.24 15.76 7.38
C GLU A 562 -28.25 14.60 7.36
N TRP A 563 -27.15 14.71 8.12
CA TRP A 563 -26.23 13.59 8.32
C TRP A 563 -26.93 12.45 9.04
N ASP A 564 -27.74 12.75 10.05
CA ASP A 564 -28.53 11.76 10.79
C ASP A 564 -29.57 11.05 9.91
N ARG A 565 -30.08 11.72 8.87
CA ARG A 565 -31.00 11.12 7.88
C ARG A 565 -30.28 10.32 6.80
N ALA A 566 -29.25 10.89 6.16
CA ALA A 566 -28.63 10.30 4.97
C ALA A 566 -27.51 9.30 5.32
N GLY A 567 -26.75 9.55 6.39
CA GLY A 567 -25.68 8.68 6.86
C GLY A 567 -24.50 8.53 5.90
N ARG A 568 -24.34 9.38 4.89
CA ARG A 568 -23.22 9.34 3.95
C ARG A 568 -22.96 10.67 3.30
N VAL A 569 -21.72 10.87 2.86
CA VAL A 569 -21.31 12.06 2.11
C VAL A 569 -20.36 11.71 0.98
N PHE A 570 -20.66 12.19 -0.23
CA PHE A 570 -19.77 12.17 -1.37
C PHE A 570 -18.68 13.25 -1.22
N VAL A 571 -17.42 12.87 -1.41
CA VAL A 571 -16.29 13.80 -1.39
C VAL A 571 -15.37 13.62 -2.60
N MET A 572 -14.77 14.72 -3.03
CA MET A 572 -13.67 14.73 -3.99
C MET A 572 -12.39 14.32 -3.26
N ARG A 573 -11.52 13.57 -3.93
CA ARG A 573 -10.31 13.01 -3.33
C ARG A 573 -9.10 13.23 -4.23
N SER A 574 -8.11 13.94 -3.70
CA SER A 574 -6.82 14.19 -4.33
C SER A 574 -5.69 13.39 -3.69
N CYS A 575 -5.12 12.46 -4.45
CA CYS A 575 -3.92 11.71 -4.07
C CYS A 575 -2.67 12.41 -4.64
N VAL A 576 -1.93 13.12 -3.78
CA VAL A 576 -0.82 13.99 -4.21
C VAL A 576 0.50 13.22 -4.27
N MET A 577 0.59 12.24 -5.18
CA MET A 577 1.82 11.46 -5.38
C MET A 577 2.88 12.19 -6.21
N THR A 578 2.50 13.21 -6.97
CA THR A 578 3.48 13.97 -7.76
C THR A 578 4.44 14.74 -6.83
N PRO A 579 5.76 14.57 -6.95
CA PRO A 579 6.72 15.32 -6.13
C PRO A 579 6.84 16.79 -6.58
N PHE A 580 6.30 17.14 -7.75
CA PHE A 580 6.49 18.46 -8.35
C PHE A 580 5.68 19.56 -7.65
N LEU A 581 4.65 19.20 -6.87
CA LEU A 581 3.85 20.18 -6.12
C LEU A 581 4.52 20.66 -4.82
N ALA A 582 5.69 20.12 -4.46
CA ALA A 582 6.54 20.72 -3.44
C ALA A 582 7.13 22.06 -3.90
N SER A 583 7.37 22.26 -5.20
CA SER A 583 7.82 23.57 -5.71
C SER A 583 6.71 24.61 -5.57
N HIS A 584 7.01 25.77 -4.98
CA HIS A 584 6.04 26.86 -4.84
C HIS A 584 5.49 27.31 -6.20
N GLN A 585 6.36 27.48 -7.21
CA GLN A 585 5.94 27.91 -8.55
C GLN A 585 5.00 26.88 -9.21
N SER A 586 5.34 25.59 -9.11
CA SER A 586 4.52 24.52 -9.67
C SER A 586 3.20 24.37 -8.94
N PHE A 587 3.20 24.53 -7.61
CA PHE A 587 2.01 24.53 -6.79
C PHE A 587 1.07 25.69 -7.16
N GLU A 588 1.55 26.93 -7.22
CA GLU A 588 0.72 28.09 -7.58
C GLU A 588 0.09 27.94 -8.97
N ALA A 589 0.84 27.44 -9.95
CA ALA A 589 0.30 27.18 -11.29
C ALA A 589 -0.77 26.08 -11.28
N CYS A 590 -0.56 25.01 -10.50
CA CYS A 590 -1.53 23.92 -10.33
C CYS A 590 -2.79 24.41 -9.59
N TRP A 591 -2.61 25.20 -8.54
CA TRP A 591 -3.69 25.76 -7.73
C TRP A 591 -4.53 26.78 -8.50
N PHE A 592 -3.90 27.68 -9.26
CA PHE A 592 -4.59 28.59 -10.16
C PHE A 592 -5.43 27.82 -11.18
N THR A 593 -4.84 26.80 -11.82
CA THR A 593 -5.55 25.92 -12.75
C THR A 593 -6.75 25.26 -12.05
N PHE A 594 -6.53 24.67 -10.88
CA PHE A 594 -7.58 24.01 -10.11
C PHE A 594 -8.74 24.96 -9.86
N LEU A 595 -8.48 26.17 -9.34
CA LEU A 595 -9.52 27.15 -9.06
C LEU A 595 -10.30 27.55 -10.32
N GLU A 596 -9.62 27.88 -11.41
CA GLU A 596 -10.29 28.28 -12.66
C GLU A 596 -11.13 27.12 -13.25
N THR A 597 -10.61 25.89 -13.20
CA THR A 597 -11.37 24.70 -13.61
C THR A 597 -12.60 24.48 -12.72
N MET A 598 -12.46 24.55 -11.39
CA MET A 598 -13.60 24.40 -10.48
C MET A 598 -14.65 25.49 -10.70
N LYS A 599 -14.21 26.74 -10.86
CA LYS A 599 -15.09 27.88 -11.12
C LYS A 599 -15.91 27.71 -12.40
N ARG A 600 -15.25 27.33 -13.50
CA ARG A 600 -15.89 27.03 -14.78
C ARG A 600 -16.96 25.94 -14.63
N HIS A 601 -16.62 24.82 -14.00
CA HIS A 601 -17.57 23.71 -13.82
C HIS A 601 -18.75 24.09 -12.92
N LEU A 602 -18.52 24.80 -11.81
CA LEU A 602 -19.57 25.27 -10.93
C LEU A 602 -20.52 26.25 -11.65
N ALA A 603 -19.99 27.17 -12.47
CA ALA A 603 -20.80 28.09 -13.27
C ALA A 603 -21.68 27.35 -14.29
N GLU A 604 -21.12 26.38 -15.02
CA GLU A 604 -21.86 25.55 -15.97
C GLU A 604 -22.98 24.73 -15.32
N ILE A 605 -22.70 24.12 -14.15
CA ILE A 605 -23.68 23.35 -13.38
C ILE A 605 -24.80 24.27 -12.87
N GLY A 606 -24.44 25.44 -12.32
CA GLY A 606 -25.39 26.44 -11.85
C GLY A 606 -26.30 26.98 -12.96
N MET A 607 -25.77 27.21 -14.16
CA MET A 607 -26.57 27.62 -15.33
C MET A 607 -27.60 26.56 -15.73
N ARG A 608 -27.21 25.28 -15.78
CA ARG A 608 -28.14 24.17 -16.11
C ARG A 608 -29.24 23.97 -15.07
N ALA A 609 -28.92 24.17 -13.79
CA ALA A 609 -29.91 24.12 -12.72
C ALA A 609 -30.96 25.25 -12.87
N ARG A 610 -30.54 26.46 -13.26
CA ARG A 610 -31.44 27.61 -13.50
C ARG A 610 -32.31 27.47 -14.75
N SER A 611 -31.86 26.74 -15.76
CA SER A 611 -32.62 26.53 -17.01
C SER A 611 -33.57 25.32 -16.99
N GLY A 612 -33.75 24.65 -15.84
CA GLY A 612 -34.70 23.55 -15.67
C GLY A 612 -34.30 22.21 -16.31
N GLY A 613 -33.04 22.07 -16.76
CA GLY A 613 -32.55 20.90 -17.48
C GLY A 613 -31.97 19.81 -16.57
N LEU A 614 -32.80 19.21 -15.71
CA LEU A 614 -32.48 17.93 -15.05
C LEU A 614 -33.43 16.84 -15.55
N SER A 615 -33.46 16.62 -16.87
CA SER A 615 -33.96 15.36 -17.43
C SER A 615 -32.76 14.47 -17.74
N GLY A 616 -32.64 13.36 -17.02
CA GLY A 616 -31.56 12.40 -17.18
C GLY A 616 -31.46 11.86 -18.60
N ALA A 617 -30.36 12.17 -19.28
CA ALA A 617 -29.84 11.38 -20.37
C ALA A 617 -28.33 11.23 -20.11
N PRO A 618 -27.78 10.00 -20.08
CA PRO A 618 -26.34 9.81 -20.05
C PRO A 618 -25.74 10.45 -21.31
N LEU A 619 -24.63 11.19 -21.15
CA LEU A 619 -23.77 11.52 -22.28
C LEU A 619 -23.25 10.19 -22.84
N GLY A 620 -23.60 9.89 -24.09
CA GLY A 620 -23.26 8.67 -24.81
C GLY A 620 -21.80 8.61 -25.24
#